data_AF-A0A1G6VWC6-F1
#
_entry.id   AF-A0A1G6VWC6-F1
#
_cell.length_a   1.000
_cell.length_b   1.000
_cell.length_c   1.000
_cell.angle_alpha   90.00
_cell.angle_beta   90.00
_cell.angle_gamma   90.00
#
_symmetry.space_group_name_H-M   'P 1'
#
loop_
_entity.id
_entity.type
_entity.pdbx_description
1 polymer ?
#
loop_
_entity_poly.entity_id
_entity_poly.type
_entity_poly.pdbx_seq_one_letter_code
_entity_poly.pdbx_strand_id
1 'polypeptide(L)'
;MPSGLLNCAHCDGIAMYIAGRLQALIACEECGMSTPPIEIEAADPDTVFEQLRAIWNHRVEYRPADRQAISMLARRTLTPSDIPFFLGLLAETSTDWEINGPKFAAMASALAQPGHGLPHVAPPATVLIDAARYRKLLRRAKIIYIDGAPMIRFEPVPALAAEIAEEALADKAWPFSDVEEFVGNAIDSLPDGWQP
;
A
#
# COMPACT_ATOMS: atom_id res chain seq x y z
N MET A 1 40.87 24.14 -0.13
CA MET A 1 39.89 24.32 -1.22
C MET A 1 38.51 24.14 -0.61
N PRO A 2 37.47 24.89 -1.01
CA PRO A 2 36.12 24.55 -0.58
C PRO A 2 35.87 23.11 -1.02
N SER A 3 35.41 22.24 -0.11
CA SER A 3 35.28 20.80 -0.34
C SER A 3 34.36 20.45 -1.52
N GLY A 4 33.57 21.40 -2.03
CA GLY A 4 32.59 21.16 -3.08
C GLY A 4 31.45 20.25 -2.61
N LEU A 5 31.35 20.01 -1.31
CA LEU A 5 30.28 19.26 -0.67
C LEU A 5 29.11 20.20 -0.39
N LEU A 6 27.91 19.80 -0.78
CA LEU A 6 26.68 20.50 -0.41
C LEU A 6 26.33 20.20 1.05
N ASN A 7 25.64 21.12 1.72
CA ASN A 7 25.08 20.88 3.05
C ASN A 7 24.14 19.66 3.05
N CYS A 8 23.97 19.05 4.22
CA CYS A 8 23.11 17.89 4.37
C CYS A 8 21.66 18.21 3.98
N ALA A 9 21.12 17.50 2.99
CA ALA A 9 19.72 17.67 2.58
C ALA A 9 18.68 17.35 3.68
N HIS A 10 19.07 16.65 4.74
CA HIS A 10 18.16 16.25 5.82
C HIS A 10 18.06 17.29 6.94
N CYS A 11 19.15 17.97 7.30
CA CYS A 11 19.19 18.88 8.46
C CYS A 11 19.96 20.18 8.20
N ASP A 12 20.42 20.41 6.97
CA ASP A 12 21.28 21.53 6.55
C ASP A 12 22.64 21.61 7.27
N GLY A 13 22.99 20.57 8.04
CA GLY A 13 24.28 20.46 8.72
C GLY A 13 25.46 20.29 7.77
N ILE A 14 26.66 20.59 8.28
CA ILE A 14 27.91 20.57 7.51
C ILE A 14 28.26 19.13 7.12
N ALA A 15 28.68 18.95 5.86
CA ALA A 15 29.19 17.69 5.35
C ALA A 15 30.70 17.59 5.56
N MET A 16 31.15 16.50 6.16
CA MET A 16 32.56 16.21 6.42
C MET A 16 32.98 14.95 5.67
N TYR A 17 34.12 15.04 4.97
CA TYR A 17 34.81 13.87 4.43
C TYR A 17 35.65 13.21 5.53
N ILE A 18 35.42 11.93 5.76
CA ILE A 18 36.09 11.13 6.78
C ILE A 18 36.83 10.00 6.06
N ALA A 19 38.17 10.07 6.04
CA ALA A 19 39.03 9.03 5.49
C ALA A 19 39.74 8.27 6.61
N GLY A 20 39.46 6.97 6.72
CA GLY A 20 40.21 6.03 7.54
C GLY A 20 41.37 5.40 6.76
N ARG A 21 42.01 4.38 7.34
CA ARG A 21 43.12 3.65 6.70
C ARG A 21 42.66 2.73 5.55
N LEU A 22 41.45 2.18 5.65
CA LEU A 22 40.92 1.16 4.72
C LEU A 22 39.73 1.67 3.92
N GLN A 23 38.98 2.65 4.46
CA GLN A 23 37.73 3.12 3.87
C GLN A 23 37.56 4.62 4.10
N ALA A 24 36.83 5.26 3.20
CA ALA A 24 36.40 6.65 3.34
C ALA A 24 34.89 6.78 3.15
N LEU A 25 34.31 7.82 3.73
CA LEU A 25 32.91 8.19 3.58
C LEU A 25 32.72 9.70 3.74
N ILE A 26 31.56 10.23 3.37
CA ILE A 26 31.13 11.58 3.75
C ILE A 26 29.95 11.45 4.69
N ALA A 27 29.97 12.20 5.80
CA ALA A 27 28.90 12.22 6.80
C ALA A 27 28.49 13.65 7.16
N CYS A 28 27.24 13.81 7.60
CA CYS A 28 26.79 15.04 8.23
C CYS A 28 27.24 15.05 9.70
N GLU A 29 27.85 16.16 10.13
CA GLU A 29 28.29 16.34 11.51
C GLU A 29 27.13 16.40 12.52
N GLU A 30 25.94 16.79 12.06
CA GLU A 30 24.77 17.04 12.92
C GLU A 30 23.86 15.80 13.05
N CYS A 31 23.42 15.23 11.92
CA CYS A 31 22.42 14.15 11.93
C CYS A 31 23.00 12.75 11.65
N GLY A 32 24.29 12.64 11.37
CA GLY A 32 24.97 11.35 11.13
C GLY A 32 24.63 10.67 9.81
N MET A 33 23.84 11.29 8.93
CA MET A 33 23.61 10.79 7.57
C MET A 33 24.93 10.67 6.82
N SER A 34 25.21 9.49 6.24
CA SER A 34 26.47 9.25 5.52
C SER A 34 26.25 8.66 4.13
N THR A 35 27.25 8.77 3.27
CA THR A 35 27.37 7.90 2.09
C THR A 35 27.69 6.47 2.51
N PRO A 36 27.44 5.46 1.65
CA PRO A 36 28.08 4.17 1.80
C PRO A 36 29.62 4.34 1.83
N PRO A 37 30.35 3.61 2.70
CA PRO A 37 31.80 3.65 2.72
C PRO A 37 32.40 3.04 1.45
N ILE A 38 33.51 3.60 0.97
CA ILE A 38 34.27 3.11 -0.20
C ILE A 38 35.67 2.71 0.28
N GLU A 39 36.14 1.54 -0.17
CA GLU A 39 37.49 1.03 0.13
C GLU A 39 38.57 1.83 -0.60
N ILE A 40 39.68 2.14 0.11
CA ILE A 40 40.78 2.97 -0.41
C ILE A 40 41.88 2.11 -1.05
N GLU A 41 41.93 0.81 -0.76
CA GLU A 41 43.09 -0.08 -1.04
C GLU A 41 43.46 -0.26 -2.54
N ALA A 42 42.68 0.28 -3.48
CA ALA A 42 42.97 0.22 -4.91
C ALA A 42 42.84 1.56 -5.66
N ALA A 43 42.48 2.65 -4.99
CA ALA A 43 42.12 3.92 -5.63
C ALA A 43 42.87 5.10 -5.01
N ASP A 44 43.30 6.04 -5.85
CA ASP A 44 43.91 7.29 -5.44
C ASP A 44 42.94 8.08 -4.51
N PRO A 45 43.36 8.60 -3.36
CA PRO A 45 42.46 9.28 -2.41
C PRO A 45 41.58 10.38 -3.03
N ASP A 46 42.10 11.08 -4.06
CA ASP A 46 41.34 12.10 -4.79
C ASP A 46 40.19 11.47 -5.61
N THR A 47 40.40 10.30 -6.20
CA THR A 47 39.34 9.57 -6.93
C THR A 47 38.26 9.03 -6.00
N VAL A 48 38.62 8.61 -4.79
CA VAL A 48 37.67 8.17 -3.76
C VAL A 48 36.84 9.35 -3.27
N PHE A 49 37.48 10.51 -3.05
CA PHE A 49 36.80 11.74 -2.69
C PHE A 49 35.80 12.18 -3.77
N GLU A 50 36.18 12.14 -5.05
CA GLU A 50 35.29 12.50 -6.17
C GLU A 50 34.08 11.56 -6.28
N GLN A 51 34.27 10.25 -6.09
CA GLN A 51 33.16 9.30 -6.08
C GLN A 51 32.20 9.54 -4.92
N LEU A 52 32.74 9.74 -3.71
CA LEU A 52 31.94 10.03 -2.54
C LEU A 52 31.23 11.37 -2.66
N ARG A 53 31.91 12.40 -3.19
CA ARG A 53 31.33 13.70 -3.48
C ARG A 53 30.19 13.58 -4.48
N ALA A 54 30.37 12.80 -5.55
CA ALA A 54 29.29 12.53 -6.50
C ALA A 54 28.11 11.87 -5.78
N ILE A 55 28.31 10.84 -4.96
CA ILE A 55 27.21 10.19 -4.22
C ILE A 55 26.52 11.16 -3.24
N TRP A 56 27.30 11.96 -2.51
CA TRP A 56 26.80 12.93 -1.54
C TRP A 56 25.99 14.03 -2.21
N ASN A 57 26.56 14.66 -3.23
CA ASN A 57 25.91 15.73 -3.97
C ASN A 57 24.78 15.20 -4.86
N HIS A 58 24.81 13.94 -5.29
CA HIS A 58 23.73 13.32 -6.07
C HIS A 58 22.44 13.15 -5.26
N ARG A 59 22.52 13.14 -3.92
CA ARG A 59 21.32 13.25 -3.07
C ARG A 59 20.62 14.61 -3.20
N VAL A 60 21.31 15.59 -3.78
CA VAL A 60 20.82 16.96 -4.05
C VAL A 60 20.68 17.22 -5.56
N GLU A 61 21.33 16.43 -6.43
CA GLU A 61 21.18 16.57 -7.89
C GLU A 61 19.82 16.08 -8.37
N TYR A 62 19.05 17.07 -8.76
CA TYR A 62 17.70 17.06 -9.31
C TYR A 62 17.54 16.08 -10.49
N ARG A 63 16.68 15.07 -10.36
CA ARG A 63 16.15 14.34 -11.53
C ARG A 63 15.04 15.18 -12.16
N PRO A 64 15.06 15.48 -13.46
CA PRO A 64 13.89 16.03 -14.12
C PRO A 64 12.78 15.00 -14.04
N ALA A 65 11.61 15.41 -13.53
CA ALA A 65 10.45 14.55 -13.44
C ALA A 65 10.17 13.86 -14.78
N ASP A 66 9.97 12.54 -14.76
CA ASP A 66 9.60 11.79 -15.95
C ASP A 66 8.24 12.30 -16.42
N ARG A 67 8.25 13.07 -17.52
CA ARG A 67 7.06 13.68 -18.13
C ARG A 67 5.98 12.63 -18.40
N GLN A 68 6.39 11.39 -18.66
CA GLN A 68 5.48 10.27 -18.88
C GLN A 68 4.84 9.80 -17.56
N ALA A 69 5.60 9.76 -16.45
CA ALA A 69 5.07 9.42 -15.13
C ALA A 69 4.03 10.43 -14.64
N ILE A 70 4.29 11.74 -14.80
CA ILE A 70 3.31 12.80 -14.47
C ILE A 70 2.04 12.64 -15.31
N SER A 71 2.18 12.41 -16.62
CA SER A 71 1.04 12.24 -17.51
C SER A 71 0.25 10.96 -17.22
N MET A 72 0.88 9.89 -16.76
CA MET A 72 0.18 8.66 -16.38
C MET A 72 -0.53 8.80 -15.03
N LEU A 73 0.10 9.43 -14.03
CA LEU A 73 -0.53 9.65 -12.73
C LEU A 73 -1.79 10.51 -12.84
N ALA A 74 -1.73 11.60 -13.61
CA ALA A 74 -2.85 12.53 -13.77
C ALA A 74 -4.08 11.90 -14.45
N ARG A 75 -3.92 10.78 -15.17
CA ARG A 75 -5.02 10.08 -15.87
C ARG A 75 -5.63 8.94 -15.05
N ARG A 76 -5.02 8.58 -13.91
CA ARG A 76 -5.45 7.50 -13.03
C ARG A 76 -6.34 8.06 -11.90
N THR A 77 -7.28 7.26 -11.40
CA THR A 77 -7.97 7.55 -10.13
C THR A 77 -6.93 7.61 -9.01
N LEU A 78 -6.71 8.80 -8.46
CA LEU A 78 -5.68 9.03 -7.45
C LEU A 78 -6.15 8.53 -6.08
N THR A 79 -5.33 7.72 -5.44
CA THR A 79 -5.52 7.35 -4.04
C THR A 79 -4.93 8.42 -3.12
N PRO A 80 -5.32 8.49 -1.83
CA PRO A 80 -4.71 9.41 -0.87
C PRO A 80 -3.17 9.29 -0.78
N SER A 81 -2.62 8.11 -1.05
CA SER A 81 -1.17 7.85 -1.12
C SER A 81 -0.49 8.38 -2.38
N ASP A 82 -1.21 8.58 -3.48
CA ASP A 82 -0.65 9.12 -4.72
C ASP A 82 -0.48 10.65 -4.67
N ILE A 83 -1.22 11.33 -3.79
CA ILE A 83 -1.25 12.80 -3.69
C ILE A 83 0.12 13.39 -3.26
N PRO A 84 0.79 12.91 -2.18
CA PRO A 84 2.08 13.44 -1.78
C PRO A 84 3.18 13.17 -2.82
N PHE A 85 3.17 11.99 -3.44
CA PHE A 85 4.12 11.61 -4.49
C PHE A 85 4.01 12.51 -5.72
N PHE A 86 2.78 12.82 -6.13
CA PHE A 86 2.55 13.72 -7.25
C PHE A 86 2.95 15.16 -6.94
N LEU A 87 2.63 15.67 -5.74
CA LEU A 87 3.07 17.01 -5.31
C LEU A 87 4.59 17.13 -5.28
N GLY A 88 5.31 16.07 -4.91
CA GLY A 88 6.77 15.96 -5.04
C GLY A 88 7.24 16.11 -6.49
N LEU A 89 6.70 15.31 -7.41
CA LEU A 89 7.01 15.38 -8.85
C LEU A 89 6.72 16.75 -9.48
N LEU A 90 5.75 17.49 -8.94
CA LEU A 90 5.39 18.83 -9.41
C LEU A 90 6.36 19.91 -8.90
N ALA A 91 6.74 19.84 -7.63
CA ALA A 91 7.78 20.70 -7.06
C ALA A 91 9.14 20.50 -7.79
N GLU A 92 9.28 19.35 -8.45
CA GLU A 92 10.42 18.97 -9.29
C GLU A 92 10.33 19.49 -10.76
N THR A 93 9.25 20.19 -11.17
CA THR A 93 9.14 20.77 -12.52
C THR A 93 9.54 22.25 -12.53
N SER A 94 10.71 22.57 -13.10
CA SER A 94 11.29 23.92 -13.07
C SER A 94 10.80 24.89 -14.18
N THR A 95 9.68 24.64 -14.88
CA THR A 95 9.20 25.55 -15.96
C THR A 95 7.72 25.45 -16.35
N ASP A 96 7.25 26.57 -16.91
CA ASP A 96 6.04 26.95 -17.67
C ASP A 96 4.65 26.43 -17.23
N TRP A 97 3.92 27.34 -16.59
CA TRP A 97 2.54 27.15 -16.17
C TRP A 97 1.59 26.92 -17.35
N GLU A 98 1.89 27.43 -18.54
CA GLU A 98 1.06 27.20 -19.74
C GLU A 98 1.03 25.72 -20.15
N ILE A 99 2.13 24.98 -19.96
CA ILE A 99 2.25 23.57 -20.33
C ILE A 99 1.71 22.65 -19.21
N ASN A 100 1.90 23.04 -17.96
CA ASN A 100 1.54 22.21 -16.81
C ASN A 100 0.13 22.51 -16.27
N GLY A 101 -0.38 23.74 -16.46
CA GLY A 101 -1.73 24.21 -16.11
C GLY A 101 -2.85 23.22 -16.47
N PRO A 102 -2.93 22.76 -17.73
CA PRO A 102 -3.93 21.77 -18.14
C PRO A 102 -3.85 20.43 -17.41
N LYS A 103 -2.66 20.00 -16.97
CA LYS A 103 -2.46 18.77 -16.19
C LYS A 103 -3.00 18.94 -14.77
N PHE A 104 -2.79 20.12 -14.16
CA PHE A 104 -3.36 20.47 -12.86
C PHE A 104 -4.90 20.51 -12.93
N ALA A 105 -5.45 21.11 -13.97
CA ALA A 105 -6.90 21.18 -14.18
C ALA A 105 -7.53 19.78 -14.33
N ALA A 106 -6.90 18.89 -15.09
CA ALA A 106 -7.35 17.51 -15.25
C ALA A 106 -7.34 16.75 -13.92
N MET A 107 -6.30 16.95 -13.11
CA MET A 107 -6.17 16.29 -11.82
C MET A 107 -7.14 16.84 -10.76
N ALA A 108 -7.28 18.16 -10.66
CA ALA A 108 -8.26 18.78 -9.78
C ALA A 108 -9.68 18.31 -10.13
N SER A 109 -9.97 18.13 -11.42
CA SER A 109 -11.24 17.54 -11.87
C SER A 109 -11.39 16.08 -11.42
N ALA A 110 -10.33 15.26 -11.51
CA ALA A 110 -10.34 13.88 -11.05
C ALA A 110 -10.51 13.76 -9.52
N LEU A 111 -9.91 14.67 -8.74
CA LEU A 111 -10.04 14.74 -7.27
C LEU A 111 -11.40 15.29 -6.83
N ALA A 112 -11.98 16.21 -7.62
CA ALA A 112 -13.31 16.76 -7.37
C ALA A 112 -14.43 15.80 -7.75
N GLN A 113 -14.13 14.71 -8.48
CA GLN A 113 -15.09 13.64 -8.65
C GLN A 113 -15.35 13.02 -7.28
N PRO A 114 -16.60 13.01 -6.80
CA PRO A 114 -16.92 12.39 -5.53
C PRO A 114 -16.45 10.94 -5.56
N GLY A 115 -15.46 10.60 -4.74
CA GLY A 115 -14.99 9.23 -4.59
C GLY A 115 -16.17 8.35 -4.22
N HIS A 116 -16.68 7.57 -5.17
CA HIS A 116 -17.75 6.60 -4.93
C HIS A 116 -17.11 5.40 -4.24
N GLY A 117 -16.91 5.54 -2.94
CA GLY A 117 -16.32 4.54 -2.08
C GLY A 117 -16.72 4.79 -0.64
N LEU A 118 -18.00 5.10 -0.40
CA LEU A 118 -18.53 4.77 0.93
C LEU A 118 -18.37 3.25 1.04
N PRO A 119 -17.65 2.70 2.04
CA PRO A 119 -17.75 1.28 2.32
C PRO A 119 -19.24 0.99 2.43
N HIS A 120 -19.71 -0.06 1.77
CA HIS A 120 -21.08 -0.50 1.94
C HIS A 120 -21.25 -0.87 3.42
N VAL A 121 -21.67 0.09 4.24
CA VAL A 121 -21.99 -0.16 5.64
C VAL A 121 -23.34 -0.81 5.60
N ALA A 122 -23.34 -2.12 5.73
CA ALA A 122 -24.56 -2.91 5.80
C ALA A 122 -25.45 -2.29 6.91
N PRO A 123 -26.77 -2.13 6.68
CA PRO A 123 -27.66 -1.53 7.67
C PRO A 123 -27.52 -2.19 9.04
N PRO A 124 -27.73 -1.48 10.17
CA PRO A 124 -27.60 -2.08 11.50
C PRO A 124 -28.39 -3.39 11.68
N ALA A 125 -29.55 -3.50 11.01
CA ALA A 125 -30.37 -4.71 11.02
C ALA A 125 -29.67 -5.93 10.39
N THR A 126 -28.94 -5.76 9.27
CA THR A 126 -28.25 -6.86 8.61
C THR A 126 -27.08 -7.35 9.46
N VAL A 127 -26.34 -6.44 10.10
CA VAL A 127 -25.25 -6.78 11.03
C VAL A 127 -25.76 -7.64 12.19
N LEU A 128 -26.94 -7.34 12.73
CA LEU A 128 -27.53 -8.13 13.81
C LEU A 128 -27.96 -9.53 13.34
N ILE A 129 -28.50 -9.64 12.13
CA ILE A 129 -28.86 -10.93 11.51
C ILE A 129 -27.62 -11.78 11.30
N ASP A 130 -26.55 -11.22 10.74
CA ASP A 130 -25.31 -11.94 10.49
C ASP A 130 -24.62 -12.36 11.80
N ALA A 131 -24.67 -11.52 12.83
CA ALA A 131 -24.20 -11.88 14.17
C ALA A 131 -24.99 -13.06 14.78
N ALA A 132 -26.30 -13.13 14.54
CA ALA A 132 -27.13 -14.26 14.98
C ALA A 132 -26.78 -15.55 14.21
N ARG A 133 -26.61 -15.46 12.88
CA ARG A 133 -26.16 -16.58 12.03
C ARG A 133 -24.79 -17.10 12.44
N TYR A 134 -23.84 -16.21 12.71
CA TYR A 134 -22.51 -16.59 13.21
C TYR A 134 -22.59 -17.35 14.54
N ARG A 135 -23.44 -16.90 15.48
CA ARG A 135 -23.65 -17.63 16.76
C ARG A 135 -24.22 -19.04 16.55
N LYS A 136 -25.12 -19.23 15.57
CA LYS A 136 -25.65 -20.56 15.21
C LYS A 136 -24.56 -21.49 14.69
N LEU A 137 -23.63 -20.98 13.88
CA LEU A 137 -22.48 -21.75 13.38
C LEU A 137 -21.48 -22.05 14.50
N LEU A 138 -21.15 -21.07 15.33
CA LEU A 138 -20.19 -21.24 16.43
C LEU A 138 -20.62 -22.34 17.41
N ARG A 139 -21.92 -22.46 17.70
CA ARG A 139 -22.47 -23.53 18.55
C ARG A 139 -22.30 -24.94 17.96
N ARG A 140 -22.03 -25.06 16.66
CA ARG A 140 -21.80 -26.31 15.92
C ARG A 140 -20.33 -26.54 15.61
N ALA A 141 -19.45 -25.66 16.06
CA ALA A 141 -18.02 -25.82 15.91
C ALA A 141 -17.53 -26.94 16.84
N LYS A 142 -16.79 -27.89 16.27
CA LYS A 142 -16.11 -28.96 16.99
C LYS A 142 -14.60 -28.80 16.82
N ILE A 143 -13.87 -28.92 17.92
CA ILE A 143 -12.41 -29.03 17.85
C ILE A 143 -12.10 -30.48 17.43
N ILE A 144 -11.39 -30.62 16.33
CA ILE A 144 -10.87 -31.89 15.83
C ILE A 144 -9.34 -31.82 15.81
N TYR A 145 -8.67 -32.96 15.80
CA TYR A 145 -7.22 -33.04 15.68
C TYR A 145 -6.87 -33.69 14.35
N ILE A 146 -6.07 -32.99 13.53
CA ILE A 146 -5.52 -33.51 12.28
C ILE A 146 -4.00 -33.45 12.44
N ASP A 147 -3.33 -34.61 12.35
CA ASP A 147 -1.88 -34.74 12.55
C ASP A 147 -1.35 -34.11 13.85
N GLY A 148 -2.16 -34.18 14.92
CA GLY A 148 -1.82 -33.61 16.24
C GLY A 148 -2.07 -32.11 16.37
N ALA A 149 -2.44 -31.40 15.31
CA ALA A 149 -2.81 -29.98 15.35
C ALA A 149 -4.32 -29.80 15.61
N PRO A 150 -4.72 -28.90 16.53
CA PRO A 150 -6.14 -28.61 16.77
C PRO A 150 -6.71 -27.76 15.63
N MET A 151 -7.78 -28.25 15.01
CA MET A 151 -8.52 -27.59 13.92
C MET A 151 -9.97 -27.40 14.33
N ILE A 152 -10.61 -26.33 13.84
CA ILE A 152 -12.04 -26.09 14.06
C ILE A 152 -12.81 -26.61 12.85
N ARG A 153 -13.72 -27.56 13.08
CA ARG A 153 -14.66 -28.05 12.06
C ARG A 153 -16.06 -27.60 12.40
N PHE A 154 -16.72 -26.92 11.47
CA PHE A 154 -18.15 -26.68 11.53
C PHE A 154 -18.88 -27.92 11.02
N GLU A 155 -19.91 -28.37 11.72
CA GLU A 155 -20.77 -29.45 11.21
C GLU A 155 -21.46 -29.04 9.90
N PRO A 156 -21.68 -29.98 8.96
CA PRO A 156 -22.38 -29.68 7.72
C PRO A 156 -23.75 -29.05 7.98
N VAL A 157 -24.04 -27.94 7.29
CA VAL A 157 -25.34 -27.29 7.33
C VAL A 157 -26.17 -27.85 6.17
N PRO A 158 -27.30 -28.51 6.42
CA PRO A 158 -28.21 -28.93 5.35
C PRO A 158 -28.79 -27.69 4.68
N ALA A 159 -28.60 -27.58 3.36
CA ALA A 159 -29.13 -26.46 2.58
C ALA A 159 -30.53 -26.72 2.00
N LEU A 160 -31.17 -27.84 2.38
CA LEU A 160 -32.48 -28.27 1.86
C LEU A 160 -33.62 -27.26 2.09
N ALA A 161 -33.47 -26.40 3.10
CA ALA A 161 -34.45 -25.37 3.44
C ALA A 161 -34.11 -23.99 2.85
N ALA A 162 -32.94 -23.83 2.23
CA ALA A 162 -32.71 -22.72 1.32
C ALA A 162 -33.36 -23.12 0.00
N GLU A 163 -34.56 -22.60 -0.29
CA GLU A 163 -35.24 -22.88 -1.55
C GLU A 163 -34.31 -22.60 -2.72
N ILE A 164 -33.99 -23.62 -3.52
CA ILE A 164 -33.36 -23.43 -4.83
C ILE A 164 -34.25 -24.07 -5.87
N ALA A 165 -34.59 -23.31 -6.91
CA ALA A 165 -34.73 -23.87 -8.23
C ALA A 165 -33.31 -24.23 -8.74
N GLU A 166 -32.73 -25.34 -8.25
CA GLU A 166 -31.37 -25.80 -8.64
C GLU A 166 -31.22 -25.83 -10.17
N GLU A 167 -32.32 -26.14 -10.86
CA GLU A 167 -32.44 -26.19 -12.31
C GLU A 167 -32.23 -24.83 -13.01
N ALA A 168 -32.47 -23.69 -12.35
CA ALA A 168 -32.37 -22.36 -12.95
C ALA A 168 -30.95 -21.76 -12.94
N LEU A 169 -30.05 -22.34 -12.13
CA LEU A 169 -28.73 -21.77 -11.82
C LEU A 169 -27.56 -22.75 -12.01
N ALA A 170 -27.81 -23.98 -12.45
CA ALA A 170 -26.81 -25.04 -12.62
C ALA A 170 -25.58 -24.63 -13.46
N ASP A 171 -25.77 -23.74 -14.45
CA ASP A 171 -24.71 -23.33 -15.39
C ASP A 171 -24.23 -21.87 -15.21
N LYS A 172 -24.59 -21.20 -14.10
CA LYS A 172 -24.23 -19.79 -13.86
C LYS A 172 -23.28 -19.65 -12.68
N ALA A 173 -22.29 -18.76 -12.81
CA ALA A 173 -21.51 -18.32 -11.66
C ALA A 173 -22.41 -17.48 -10.75
N TRP A 174 -22.51 -17.86 -9.47
CA TRP A 174 -23.34 -17.15 -8.50
C TRP A 174 -22.64 -15.84 -8.09
N PRO A 175 -23.30 -14.68 -8.22
CA PRO A 175 -22.86 -13.46 -7.56
C PRO A 175 -22.67 -13.69 -6.05
N PHE A 176 -21.71 -12.99 -5.44
CA PHE A 176 -21.42 -13.15 -4.02
C PHE A 176 -22.64 -12.86 -3.12
N SER A 177 -23.48 -11.89 -3.50
CA SER A 177 -24.75 -11.58 -2.81
C SER A 177 -25.69 -12.77 -2.73
N ASP A 178 -25.78 -13.52 -3.83
CA ASP A 178 -26.73 -14.63 -3.97
C ASP A 178 -26.23 -15.83 -3.16
N VAL A 179 -24.91 -16.00 -3.09
CA VAL A 179 -24.26 -16.97 -2.19
C VAL A 179 -24.50 -16.61 -0.73
N GLU A 180 -24.35 -15.34 -0.34
CA GLU A 180 -24.60 -14.88 1.03
C GLU A 180 -26.06 -15.09 1.45
N GLU A 181 -27.01 -14.73 0.59
CA GLU A 181 -28.43 -14.93 0.87
C GLU A 181 -28.76 -16.42 1.02
N PHE A 182 -28.25 -17.25 0.11
CA PHE A 182 -28.45 -18.69 0.15
C PHE A 182 -27.89 -19.34 1.42
N VAL A 183 -26.63 -19.05 1.74
CA VAL A 183 -25.99 -19.55 2.96
C VAL A 183 -26.71 -19.02 4.20
N GLY A 184 -27.11 -17.75 4.19
CA GLY A 184 -27.91 -17.13 5.25
C GLY A 184 -29.21 -17.88 5.52
N ASN A 185 -29.99 -18.16 4.48
CA ASN A 185 -31.26 -18.89 4.58
C ASN A 185 -31.06 -20.33 5.09
N ALA A 186 -30.02 -21.01 4.63
CA ALA A 186 -29.68 -22.34 5.13
C ALA A 186 -29.37 -22.31 6.64
N ILE A 187 -28.61 -21.31 7.12
CA ILE A 187 -28.30 -21.15 8.54
C ILE A 187 -29.55 -20.76 9.34
N ASP A 188 -30.42 -19.92 8.80
CA ASP A 188 -31.63 -19.46 9.48
C ASP A 188 -32.62 -20.59 9.72
N SER A 189 -32.71 -21.56 8.80
CA SER A 189 -33.51 -22.78 8.96
C SER A 189 -33.04 -23.72 10.07
N LEU A 190 -31.82 -23.54 10.57
CA LEU A 190 -31.30 -24.38 11.64
C LEU A 190 -32.01 -24.05 12.97
N PRO A 191 -32.31 -25.07 13.79
CA PRO A 191 -32.86 -24.85 15.11
C PRO A 191 -31.89 -24.05 15.98
N ASP A 192 -32.43 -23.18 16.83
CA ASP A 192 -31.67 -22.31 17.75
C ASP A 192 -30.95 -23.10 18.86
N GLY A 193 -31.44 -24.30 19.15
CA GLY A 193 -30.86 -25.27 20.08
C GLY A 193 -30.06 -26.35 19.36
N TRP A 194 -28.90 -26.71 19.93
CA TRP A 194 -28.15 -27.90 19.55
C TRP A 194 -28.76 -29.10 20.29
N GLN A 195 -29.34 -30.07 19.57
CA GLN A 195 -29.67 -31.37 20.13
C GLN A 195 -28.56 -32.35 19.70
N PRO A 196 -27.86 -32.99 20.65
CA PRO A 196 -26.82 -33.99 20.36
C PRO A 196 -27.33 -35.20 19.58
#